data_AF-A0A1S1Y575-F1
#
_entry.id   AF-A0A1S1Y575-F1
#
_cell.length_a   1.000
_cell.length_b   1.000
_cell.length_c   1.000
_cell.angle_alpha   90.00
_cell.angle_beta   90.00
_cell.angle_gamma   90.00
#
_symmetry.space_group_name_H-M   'P 1'
#
loop_
_entity.id
_entity.type
_entity.pdbx_description
1 polymer ?
#
loop_
_entity_poly.entity_id
_entity_poly.type
_entity_poly.pdbx_seq_one_letter_code
_entity_poly.pdbx_strand_id
1 'polypeptide(L)'
;MSKSTPSNGPRQINLVNSKRLQALRSGSTAAESGPSNRNGSTPPLAGPDAASARLQLEVSRCLAEILRQLPPGKQRSLFKIRYGVYPEQLESLAPNEAARILGLPVGQRR
;
A
#
# COMPACT_ATOMS: atom_id res chain seq x y z
N MET A 1 -34.02 15.65 -42.77
CA MET A 1 -33.03 14.57 -42.77
C MET A 1 -32.59 14.33 -41.33
N SER A 2 -33.08 13.26 -40.70
CA SER A 2 -32.83 12.97 -39.28
C SER A 2 -31.69 11.96 -39.15
N LYS A 3 -30.60 12.32 -38.45
CA LYS A 3 -29.47 11.43 -38.17
C LYS A 3 -29.74 10.62 -36.90
N SER A 4 -29.95 9.32 -37.05
CA SER A 4 -30.00 8.34 -35.96
C SER A 4 -28.59 7.84 -35.64
N THR A 5 -28.12 8.06 -34.42
CA THR A 5 -26.88 7.48 -33.88
C THR A 5 -27.16 6.12 -33.24
N PRO A 6 -26.37 5.07 -33.50
CA PRO A 6 -26.56 3.77 -32.84
C PRO A 6 -26.14 3.83 -31.37
N SER A 7 -27.11 3.58 -30.48
CA SER A 7 -26.88 3.33 -29.05
C SER A 7 -26.18 1.98 -28.89
N ASN A 8 -24.87 2.01 -28.66
CA ASN A 8 -24.11 0.83 -28.29
C ASN A 8 -23.86 0.89 -26.78
N GLY A 9 -24.81 0.35 -26.01
CA GLY A 9 -24.66 0.18 -24.57
C GLY A 9 -23.50 -0.76 -24.24
N PRO A 10 -22.81 -0.58 -23.10
CA PRO A 10 -21.67 -1.41 -22.75
C PRO A 10 -22.11 -2.85 -22.48
N ARG A 11 -21.55 -3.80 -23.24
CA ARG A 11 -21.69 -5.25 -23.01
C ARG A 11 -21.15 -5.59 -21.63
N GLN A 12 -22.04 -6.03 -20.74
CA GLN A 12 -21.65 -6.59 -19.44
C GLN A 12 -20.85 -7.88 -19.63
N ILE A 13 -19.59 -7.85 -19.24
CA ILE A 13 -18.69 -9.00 -19.28
C ILE A 13 -18.91 -9.79 -17.99
N ASN A 14 -19.62 -10.91 -18.08
CA ASN A 14 -19.83 -11.81 -16.94
C ASN A 14 -18.50 -12.54 -16.60
N LEU A 15 -17.72 -11.92 -15.72
CA LEU A 15 -16.37 -12.33 -15.34
C LEU A 15 -16.34 -13.50 -14.33
N VAL A 16 -17.50 -14.05 -13.97
CA VAL A 16 -17.63 -15.01 -12.86
C VAL A 16 -17.23 -16.43 -13.25
N ASN A 17 -17.19 -16.76 -14.56
CA ASN A 17 -16.94 -18.12 -15.06
C ASN A 17 -15.65 -18.27 -15.90
N SER A 18 -14.65 -17.41 -15.70
CA SER A 18 -13.39 -17.50 -16.47
C SER A 18 -12.50 -18.64 -15.94
N LYS A 19 -12.42 -19.76 -16.69
CA LYS A 19 -11.48 -20.89 -16.44
C LYS A 19 -10.02 -20.43 -16.31
N ARG A 20 -9.66 -19.34 -16.97
CA ARG A 20 -8.29 -18.77 -16.94
C ARG A 20 -7.90 -18.26 -15.54
N LEU A 21 -8.88 -17.81 -14.75
CA LEU A 21 -8.68 -17.33 -13.38
C LEU A 21 -8.58 -18.47 -12.36
N GLN A 22 -9.22 -19.61 -12.64
CA GLN A 22 -9.11 -20.80 -11.78
C GLN A 22 -7.74 -21.47 -11.90
N ALA A 23 -7.14 -21.50 -13.09
CA ALA A 23 -5.81 -22.08 -13.30
C ALA A 23 -4.68 -21.35 -12.53
N LEU A 24 -4.81 -20.04 -12.31
CA LEU A 24 -3.84 -19.25 -11.53
C LEU A 24 -3.93 -19.48 -10.02
N ARG A 25 -5.04 -20.02 -9.50
CA ARG A 25 -5.20 -20.30 -8.07
C ARG A 25 -4.61 -21.65 -7.65
N SER A 26 -4.40 -22.57 -8.59
CA SER A 26 -4.02 -23.96 -8.28
C SER A 26 -2.57 -24.32 -8.59
N GLY A 27 -1.72 -23.36 -8.97
CA GLY A 27 -0.41 -23.64 -9.59
C GLY A 27 0.81 -23.03 -8.92
N SER A 28 0.90 -22.95 -7.59
CA SER A 28 2.17 -22.53 -6.95
C SER A 28 2.44 -23.27 -5.64
N THR A 29 2.78 -24.55 -5.78
CA THR A 29 3.43 -25.35 -4.74
C THR A 29 4.50 -26.22 -5.40
N ALA A 30 5.76 -25.75 -5.39
CA ALA A 30 7.01 -26.52 -5.45
C ALA A 30 8.16 -25.52 -5.65
N ALA A 31 8.87 -25.14 -4.58
CA ALA A 31 10.07 -25.83 -4.07
C ALA A 31 11.35 -25.22 -4.68
N GLU A 32 11.97 -24.30 -3.95
CA GLU A 32 13.37 -23.95 -4.13
C GLU A 32 14.14 -24.45 -2.90
N SER A 33 15.06 -25.38 -3.14
CA SER A 33 16.01 -25.90 -2.15
C SER A 33 17.32 -25.14 -2.27
N GLY A 34 17.82 -24.57 -1.18
CA GLY A 34 19.20 -24.07 -1.07
C GLY A 34 19.50 -23.39 0.27
N PRO A 35 20.70 -23.53 0.85
CA PRO A 35 20.84 -23.86 2.27
C PRO A 35 21.29 -22.70 3.18
N SER A 36 21.18 -22.95 4.49
CA SER A 36 21.99 -22.35 5.55
C SER A 36 21.68 -20.89 5.93
N ASN A 37 20.99 -20.69 7.06
CA ASN A 37 21.69 -20.12 8.21
C ASN A 37 20.97 -20.40 9.53
N ARG A 38 21.79 -20.71 10.53
CA ARG A 38 21.50 -20.62 11.96
C ARG A 38 20.79 -19.30 12.27
N ASN A 39 19.64 -19.36 12.95
CA ASN A 39 19.57 -18.96 14.36
C ASN A 39 18.20 -19.26 14.92
N GLY A 40 18.20 -19.70 16.17
CA GLY A 40 17.03 -20.13 16.90
C GLY A 40 15.91 -19.11 16.84
N SER A 41 14.72 -19.65 16.65
CA SER A 41 13.44 -19.05 16.94
C SER A 41 13.44 -18.40 18.32
N THR A 42 13.64 -17.09 18.35
CA THR A 42 12.96 -16.23 19.32
C THR A 42 11.89 -15.48 18.52
N PRO A 43 10.59 -15.68 18.79
CA PRO A 43 9.63 -14.66 18.39
C PRO A 43 10.11 -13.38 19.09
N PRO A 44 10.38 -12.27 18.37
CA PRO A 44 10.67 -11.04 19.09
C PRO A 44 9.39 -10.76 19.87
N LEU A 45 9.50 -10.81 21.20
CA LEU A 45 8.48 -10.38 22.12
C LEU A 45 7.88 -9.12 21.52
N ALA A 46 6.57 -9.14 21.25
CA ALA A 46 5.80 -7.96 20.92
C ALA A 46 5.80 -7.06 22.16
N GLY A 47 6.94 -6.44 22.42
CA GLY A 47 7.06 -5.34 23.34
C GLY A 47 6.29 -4.14 22.80
N PRO A 48 6.16 -3.07 23.59
CA PRO A 48 5.60 -1.79 23.14
C PRO A 48 6.24 -1.26 21.84
N ASP A 49 7.42 -1.75 21.49
CA ASP A 49 8.14 -1.52 20.23
C ASP A 49 7.40 -2.04 18.98
N ALA A 50 6.66 -3.15 19.08
CA ALA A 50 5.99 -3.76 17.92
C ALA A 50 4.84 -2.91 17.38
N ALA A 51 4.15 -2.15 18.23
CA ALA A 51 3.11 -1.23 17.80
C ALA A 51 3.71 -0.03 17.06
N SER A 52 4.82 0.52 17.57
CA SER A 52 5.57 1.61 16.95
C SER A 52 6.16 1.20 15.60
N ALA A 53 6.75 0.00 15.51
CA ALA A 53 7.30 -0.55 14.28
C ALA A 53 6.20 -0.80 13.22
N ARG A 54 5.02 -1.30 13.63
CA ARG A 54 3.87 -1.44 12.73
C ARG A 54 3.40 -0.11 12.19
N LEU A 55 3.28 0.90 13.06
CA LEU A 55 2.87 2.24 12.66
C LEU A 55 3.87 2.88 11.70
N GLN A 56 5.17 2.72 11.95
CA GLN A 56 6.22 3.23 11.06
C GLN A 56 6.12 2.58 9.67
N LEU A 57 5.93 1.26 9.60
CA LEU A 57 5.72 0.56 8.33
C LEU A 57 4.49 1.08 7.58
N GLU A 58 3.41 1.36 8.29
CA GLU A 58 2.17 1.89 7.72
C GLU A 58 2.33 3.32 7.20
N VAL A 59 3.04 4.18 7.94
CA VAL A 59 3.44 5.52 7.51
C VAL A 59 4.25 5.45 6.22
N SER A 60 5.31 4.63 6.18
CA SER A 60 6.16 4.49 4.98
C SER A 60 5.39 3.97 3.78
N ARG A 61 4.50 2.99 3.98
CA ARG A 61 3.63 2.47 2.92
C ARG A 61 2.69 3.55 2.38
N CYS A 62 2.01 4.27 3.27
CA CYS A 62 1.10 5.34 2.90
C CYS A 62 1.83 6.46 2.13
N LEU A 63 3.01 6.86 2.61
CA LEU A 63 3.88 7.82 1.95
C LEU A 63 4.21 7.38 0.52
N ALA A 64 4.66 6.13 0.33
CA ALA A 64 4.97 5.60 -0.98
C ALA A 64 3.75 5.58 -1.91
N GLU A 65 2.56 5.21 -1.40
CA GLU A 65 1.32 5.22 -2.17
C GLU A 65 0.91 6.63 -2.60
N ILE A 66 1.07 7.63 -1.73
CA ILE A 66 0.82 9.04 -2.06
C ILE A 66 1.80 9.52 -3.13
N LEU A 67 3.09 9.28 -2.94
CA LEU A 67 4.11 9.73 -3.89
C LEU A 67 3.90 9.09 -5.27
N ARG A 68 3.48 7.81 -5.33
CA ARG A 68 3.17 7.11 -6.59
C ARG A 68 1.99 7.73 -7.35
N GLN A 69 1.03 8.33 -6.64
CA GLN A 69 -0.11 9.00 -7.26
C GLN A 69 0.23 10.41 -7.77
N LEU A 70 1.35 10.99 -7.33
CA LEU A 70 1.79 12.32 -7.73
C LEU A 70 2.64 12.27 -9.00
N PRO A 71 2.51 13.28 -9.90
CA PRO A 71 3.33 13.36 -11.10
C PRO A 71 4.83 13.33 -10.79
N PRO A 72 5.63 12.55 -11.54
CA PRO A 72 7.08 12.51 -11.35
C PRO A 72 7.69 13.90 -11.50
N GLY A 73 8.69 14.22 -10.68
CA GLY A 73 9.33 15.54 -10.63
C GLY A 73 8.56 16.62 -9.86
N LYS A 74 7.26 16.44 -9.56
CA LYS A 74 6.47 17.38 -8.73
C LYS A 74 6.08 16.83 -7.36
N GLN A 75 6.42 15.57 -7.07
CA GLN A 75 6.00 14.86 -5.86
C GLN A 75 6.35 15.61 -4.59
N ARG A 76 7.60 16.07 -4.42
CA ARG A 76 8.03 16.83 -3.23
C ARG A 76 7.26 18.14 -3.05
N SER A 77 7.06 18.90 -4.14
CA SER A 77 6.36 20.19 -4.11
C SER A 77 4.88 20.02 -3.76
N LEU A 78 4.20 19.09 -4.44
CA LEU A 78 2.78 18.81 -4.21
C LEU A 78 2.53 18.18 -2.84
N PHE A 79 3.43 17.34 -2.37
CA PHE A 79 3.37 16.78 -1.02
C PHE A 79 3.46 17.89 0.04
N LYS A 80 4.44 18.80 -0.09
CA LYS A 80 4.56 19.95 0.81
C LYS A 80 3.33 20.86 0.78
N ILE A 81 2.76 21.12 -0.39
CA ILE A 81 1.54 21.95 -0.50
C ILE A 81 0.38 21.31 0.27
N ARG A 82 0.23 19.98 0.18
CA ARG A 82 -0.88 19.25 0.78
C ARG A 82 -0.71 19.00 2.29
N TYR A 83 0.50 18.70 2.74
CA TYR A 83 0.78 18.24 4.11
C TYR A 83 1.62 19.23 4.92
N GLY A 84 2.09 20.33 4.33
CA GLY A 84 2.89 21.37 5.01
C GLY A 84 4.36 21.00 5.25
N VAL A 85 4.75 19.75 5.08
CA VAL A 85 6.11 19.22 5.33
C VAL A 85 6.67 18.52 4.10
N TYR A 86 7.99 18.43 4.00
CA TYR A 86 8.63 17.62 2.97
C TYR A 86 8.56 16.13 3.31
N PRO A 87 8.50 15.22 2.32
CA PRO A 87 8.48 13.78 2.57
C PRO A 87 9.73 13.29 3.32
N GLU A 88 10.90 13.89 3.08
CA GLU A 88 12.14 13.53 3.78
C GLU A 88 12.12 13.96 5.27
N GLN A 89 11.42 15.06 5.56
CA GLN A 89 11.22 15.50 6.94
C GLN A 89 10.25 14.57 7.66
N LEU A 90 9.22 14.08 6.97
CA LEU A 90 8.25 13.15 7.52
C LEU A 90 8.91 11.85 8.02
N GLU A 91 9.91 11.34 7.30
CA GLU A 91 10.69 10.16 7.70
C GLU A 91 11.54 10.39 8.96
N SER A 92 11.90 11.64 9.25
CA SER A 92 12.68 12.03 10.42
C SER A 92 11.82 12.27 11.66
N LEU A 93 10.49 12.35 11.52
CA LEU A 93 9.55 12.58 12.62
C LEU A 93 9.23 11.29 13.38
N ALA A 94 8.73 11.44 14.60
CA ALA A 94 8.21 10.31 15.36
C ALA A 94 7.05 9.64 14.59
N PRO A 95 6.94 8.29 14.59
CA PRO A 95 5.89 7.58 13.84
C PRO A 95 4.47 8.07 14.13
N ASN A 96 4.20 8.47 15.37
CA ASN A 96 2.92 9.02 15.78
C ASN A 96 2.63 10.39 15.15
N GLU A 97 3.64 11.23 15.00
CA GLU A 97 3.52 12.56 14.41
C GLU A 97 3.38 12.47 12.89
N ALA A 98 4.20 11.63 12.26
CA ALA A 98 4.09 11.33 10.84
C ALA A 98 2.71 10.74 10.49
N ALA A 99 2.20 9.81 11.31
CA ALA A 99 0.86 9.25 11.16
C ALA A 99 -0.23 10.33 11.28
N ARG A 100 -0.11 11.26 12.23
CA ARG A 100 -1.05 12.39 12.36
C ARG A 100 -1.08 13.28 11.11
N ILE A 101 0.09 13.62 10.57
CA ILE A 101 0.20 14.44 9.35
C ILE A 101 -0.45 13.72 8.16
N LEU A 102 -0.26 12.41 8.04
CA LEU A 102 -0.86 11.57 7.01
C LEU A 102 -2.33 11.21 7.28
N GLY A 103 -2.89 11.57 8.44
CA GLY A 103 -4.26 11.22 8.83
C GLY A 103 -4.48 9.74 9.15
N LEU A 104 -3.42 9.00 9.47
CA LEU A 104 -3.49 7.60 9.87
C LEU A 104 -4.02 7.48 11.31
N PRO A 105 -4.81 6.43 11.62
CA PRO A 105 -5.35 6.21 12.96
C PRO A 105 -4.22 5.80 13.92
N VAL A 106 -3.61 6.78 14.59
CA VAL A 106 -2.79 6.55 15.78
C VAL A 106 -3.71 6.14 16.91
N GLY A 107 -3.64 4.85 17.27
CA GLY A 107 -4.47 4.17 18.27
C GLY A 107 -5.23 5.10 19.22
N GLN A 108 -6.47 5.45 18.85
CA GLN A 108 -7.43 5.96 19.82
C GLN A 108 -7.70 4.79 20.77
N ARG A 109 -7.06 4.83 21.94
CA ARG A 109 -7.61 4.15 23.12
C ARG A 109 -8.98 4.77 23.35
N ARG A 110 -10.03 4.07 22.91
CA ARG A 110 -11.36 4.20 23.49
C ARG A 110 -11.32 3.70 24.93
#